data_AF-A0A1H4LNE4-F1
#
_entry.id   AF-A0A1H4LNE4-F1
#
_cell.length_a   1.000
_cell.length_b   1.000
_cell.length_c   1.000
_cell.angle_alpha   90.00
_cell.angle_beta   90.00
_cell.angle_gamma   90.00
#
_symmetry.space_group_name_H-M   'P 1'
#
loop_
_entity.id
_entity.type
_entity.pdbx_description
1 polymer ?
#
loop_
_entity_poly.entity_id
_entity_poly.type
_entity_poly.pdbx_seq_one_letter_code
_entity_poly.pdbx_strand_id
1 'polypeptide(L)'
;MEDRLAILTTLAYGAALDDEKWDAFLQACSDLVGGGVRTCLFGYDADARIELGARQFGYDPAYQLSYAAYYSQKDFLAARLMEEGPGRVVPYGEVWNDFGLRNTEFYDDWVRPQEDIIGGCSVLLFKQEKRLFAFSGSIRSRDSDQLERPWQRIVTYLTPHLRQAFEVARALAGAELEKKAMVNVQNPARTGCLVVSRDRRIVFANRQAENMLDSGELVRSDFRQRLLFADPTWDQRLGQILASRILTTPQTLRLLNDLPTPFICRIAPLGSDDLGTRSSGMLFGREEPCFLLTISQEHDVPDIGERLRNRFGLTPHEAQVVLHISSGLLAKEISEIRGTSVHTVRNQIHNAMSKMEVRRQSEIVRIVAAMRNPLLQ
;
A
#
# COMPACT_ATOMS: atom_id res chain seq x y z
N MET A 1 -9.11 8.90 35.33
CA MET A 1 -7.91 8.92 34.46
C MET A 1 -7.96 7.73 33.50
N GLU A 2 -8.27 6.53 33.97
CA GLU A 2 -8.46 5.33 33.13
C GLU A 2 -9.51 5.52 32.03
N ASP A 3 -10.70 6.05 32.34
CA ASP A 3 -11.73 6.32 31.31
C ASP A 3 -11.25 7.26 30.19
N ARG A 4 -10.41 8.24 30.53
CA ARG A 4 -9.85 9.17 29.54
C ARG A 4 -8.75 8.53 28.70
N LEU A 5 -7.96 7.61 29.26
CA LEU A 5 -6.98 6.82 28.52
C LEU A 5 -7.65 5.84 27.55
N ALA A 6 -8.78 5.24 27.95
CA ALA A 6 -9.58 4.40 27.06
C ALA A 6 -10.10 5.17 25.82
N ILE A 7 -10.53 6.42 26.01
CA ILE A 7 -10.93 7.30 24.89
C ILE A 7 -9.77 7.52 23.91
N LEU A 8 -8.55 7.80 24.41
CA LEU A 8 -7.37 7.94 23.55
C LEU A 8 -7.05 6.67 22.77
N THR A 9 -7.19 5.50 23.42
CA THR A 9 -7.06 4.21 22.73
C THR A 9 -8.09 4.09 21.60
N THR A 10 -9.36 4.38 21.85
CA THR A 10 -10.41 4.35 20.81
C THR A 10 -10.11 5.31 19.66
N LEU A 11 -9.65 6.53 19.96
CA LEU A 11 -9.24 7.51 18.95
C LEU A 11 -8.06 7.01 18.12
N ALA A 12 -7.07 6.36 18.74
CA ALA A 12 -5.93 5.77 18.04
C ALA A 12 -6.36 4.69 17.03
N TYR A 13 -7.26 3.77 17.40
CA TYR A 13 -7.80 2.79 16.46
C TYR A 13 -8.64 3.46 15.37
N GLY A 14 -9.46 4.45 15.71
CA GLY A 14 -10.24 5.21 14.75
C GLY A 14 -9.37 5.93 13.72
N ALA A 15 -8.26 6.53 14.16
CA ALA A 15 -7.31 7.25 13.32
C ALA A 15 -6.43 6.33 12.48
N ALA A 16 -6.08 5.14 12.97
CA ALA A 16 -5.39 4.15 12.16
C ALA A 16 -6.22 3.68 10.95
N LEU A 17 -7.55 3.73 11.03
CA LEU A 17 -8.46 3.38 9.94
C LEU A 17 -8.88 4.58 9.08
N ASP A 18 -8.61 5.81 9.54
CA ASP A 18 -9.06 7.05 8.93
C ASP A 18 -8.08 8.17 9.27
N ASP A 19 -7.19 8.45 8.34
CA ASP A 19 -6.01 9.31 8.54
C ASP A 19 -6.37 10.75 8.95
N GLU A 20 -7.55 11.23 8.57
CA GLU A 20 -8.04 12.57 8.96
C GLU A 20 -8.26 12.70 10.47
N LYS A 21 -8.37 11.59 11.21
CA LYS A 21 -8.59 11.61 12.66
C LYS A 21 -7.30 11.68 13.47
N TRP A 22 -6.11 11.61 12.85
CA TRP A 22 -4.85 11.74 13.58
C TRP A 22 -4.72 13.10 14.26
N ASP A 23 -5.19 14.18 13.64
CA ASP A 23 -5.13 15.51 14.23
C ASP A 23 -5.96 15.60 15.51
N ALA A 24 -7.16 15.01 15.51
CA ALA A 24 -8.03 14.93 16.69
C ALA A 24 -7.41 14.05 17.80
N PHE A 25 -6.76 12.94 17.43
CA PHE A 25 -6.05 12.08 18.39
C PHE A 25 -4.88 12.83 19.05
N LEU A 26 -4.06 13.52 18.26
CA LEU A 26 -2.90 14.29 18.73
C LEU A 26 -3.34 15.42 19.67
N GLN A 27 -4.37 16.16 19.28
CA GLN A 27 -4.98 17.19 20.13
C GLN A 27 -5.47 16.61 21.47
N ALA A 28 -6.23 15.51 21.43
CA ALA A 28 -6.76 14.88 22.63
C ALA A 28 -5.64 14.39 23.58
N CYS A 29 -4.50 13.95 23.05
CA CYS A 29 -3.33 13.59 23.86
C CYS A 29 -2.74 14.79 24.60
N SER A 30 -2.65 15.95 23.94
CA SER A 30 -2.19 17.20 24.57
C SER A 30 -3.16 17.69 25.65
N ASP A 31 -4.46 17.67 25.34
CA ASP A 31 -5.51 18.14 26.26
C ASP A 31 -5.57 17.28 27.54
N LEU A 32 -5.26 15.98 27.45
CA LEU A 32 -5.32 15.07 28.60
C LEU A 32 -4.36 15.47 29.74
N VAL A 33 -3.22 16.08 29.42
CA VAL A 33 -2.24 16.55 30.42
C VAL A 33 -2.43 18.03 30.81
N GLY A 34 -3.52 18.66 30.36
CA GLY A 34 -3.82 20.06 30.64
C GLY A 34 -3.35 21.04 29.56
N GLY A 35 -3.00 20.54 28.38
CA GLY A 35 -2.42 21.33 27.29
C GLY A 35 -0.92 21.62 27.51
N GLY A 36 -0.24 22.06 26.46
CA GLY A 36 1.18 22.44 26.53
C GLY A 36 2.18 21.39 26.07
N VAL A 37 1.73 20.16 25.79
CA VAL A 37 2.54 19.18 25.04
C VAL A 37 2.28 19.34 23.55
N ARG A 38 3.34 19.53 22.76
CA ARG A 38 3.26 19.57 21.31
C ARG A 38 3.46 18.16 20.76
N THR A 39 2.39 17.54 20.28
CA THR A 39 2.38 16.12 19.91
C THR A 39 2.66 15.94 18.42
N CYS A 40 3.43 14.92 18.08
CA CYS A 40 3.84 14.62 16.73
C CYS A 40 3.80 13.10 16.48
N LEU A 41 3.23 12.70 15.36
CA LEU A 41 3.39 11.37 14.80
C LEU A 41 4.14 11.55 13.47
N PHE A 42 5.30 10.91 13.31
CA PHE A 42 6.12 11.10 12.13
C PHE A 42 6.78 9.81 11.66
N GLY A 43 7.11 9.79 10.38
CA GLY A 43 7.90 8.75 9.74
C GLY A 43 9.23 9.31 9.24
N TYR A 44 10.29 8.50 9.30
CA TYR A 44 11.60 8.89 8.79
C TYR A 44 12.31 7.73 8.09
N ASP A 45 12.94 8.00 6.95
CA ASP A 45 13.80 7.06 6.21
C ASP A 45 15.26 7.49 6.37
N ALA A 46 16.02 6.67 7.11
CA ALA A 46 17.42 6.92 7.42
C ALA A 46 18.37 6.69 6.24
N ASP A 47 17.99 5.92 5.22
CA ASP A 47 18.79 5.76 4.00
C ASP A 47 18.68 7.01 3.13
N ALA A 48 17.45 7.46 2.92
CA ALA A 48 17.14 8.64 2.15
C ALA A 48 17.45 9.95 2.88
N ARG A 49 17.51 9.90 4.21
CA ARG A 49 17.54 11.05 5.12
C ARG A 49 16.42 12.04 4.83
N ILE A 50 15.21 11.51 4.67
CA ILE A 50 14.02 12.32 4.47
C ILE A 50 12.97 11.99 5.51
N GLU A 51 12.24 13.03 5.90
CA GLU A 51 10.96 12.86 6.57
C GLU A 51 10.00 12.22 5.58
N LEU A 52 9.40 11.12 6.01
CA LEU A 52 8.38 10.46 5.25
C LEU A 52 7.06 11.27 5.34
N GLY A 53 6.97 12.19 6.30
CA GLY A 53 5.86 13.10 6.60
C GLY A 53 5.43 12.97 8.07
N ALA A 54 4.57 13.88 8.49
CA ALA A 54 4.11 13.95 9.88
C ALA A 54 2.70 14.48 10.03
N ARG A 55 2.10 14.15 11.17
CA ARG A 55 0.93 14.81 11.76
C ARG A 55 1.38 15.46 13.05
N GLN A 56 1.04 16.72 13.23
CA GLN A 56 1.61 17.55 14.29
C GLN A 56 0.53 18.46 14.86
N PHE A 57 0.53 18.62 16.18
CA PHE A 57 -0.38 19.50 16.89
C PHE A 57 0.38 20.37 17.89
N GLY A 58 0.00 21.65 17.97
CA GLY A 58 0.57 22.62 18.92
C GLY A 58 1.91 23.27 18.51
N TYR A 59 2.42 22.95 17.32
CA TYR A 59 3.58 23.62 16.72
C TYR A 59 3.15 24.83 15.91
N ASP A 60 4.02 25.84 15.82
CA ASP A 60 3.81 26.99 14.95
C ASP A 60 4.14 26.60 13.48
N PRO A 61 3.22 26.82 12.52
CA PRO A 61 3.42 26.46 11.12
C PRO A 61 4.71 26.95 10.48
N ALA A 62 5.21 28.12 10.87
CA ALA A 62 6.47 28.65 10.33
C ALA A 62 7.68 27.78 10.71
N TYR A 63 7.69 27.24 11.93
CA TYR A 63 8.74 26.36 12.40
C TYR A 63 8.63 24.94 11.84
N GLN A 64 7.40 24.46 11.60
CA GLN A 64 7.17 23.18 10.91
C GLN A 64 7.75 23.21 9.49
N LEU A 65 7.47 24.28 8.74
CA LEU A 65 7.98 24.46 7.38
C LEU A 65 9.50 24.60 7.33
N SER A 66 10.10 25.38 8.23
CA SER A 66 11.56 25.55 8.27
C SER A 66 12.29 24.28 8.70
N TYR A 67 11.69 23.47 9.57
CA TYR A 67 12.23 22.16 9.95
C TYR A 67 12.27 21.22 8.74
N ALA A 68 11.14 21.04 8.06
CA ALA A 68 11.05 20.17 6.89
C ALA A 68 12.05 20.58 5.79
N ALA A 69 12.23 21.89 5.58
CA ALA A 69 13.09 22.42 4.54
C ALA A 69 14.60 22.29 4.83
N TYR A 70 15.03 22.39 6.09
CA TYR A 70 16.45 22.51 6.44
C TYR A 70 16.92 21.57 7.57
N TYR A 71 16.19 21.52 8.69
CA TYR A 71 16.66 20.80 9.89
C TYR A 71 16.34 19.30 9.90
N SER A 72 15.38 18.83 9.08
CA SER A 72 15.00 17.41 8.94
C SER A 72 16.16 16.49 8.52
N GLN A 73 17.13 17.01 7.77
CA GLN A 73 18.33 16.26 7.35
C GLN A 73 19.30 15.97 8.51
N LYS A 74 19.16 16.71 9.62
CA LYS A 74 19.99 16.64 10.82
C LYS A 74 19.23 15.97 11.99
N ASP A 75 18.15 15.22 11.73
CA ASP A 75 17.27 14.73 12.81
C ASP A 75 17.96 13.72 13.75
N PHE A 76 18.48 14.25 14.86
CA PHE A 76 19.16 13.53 15.93
C PHE A 76 18.20 12.60 16.70
N LEU A 77 16.90 12.94 16.75
CA LEU A 77 15.90 12.11 17.42
C LEU A 77 15.66 10.84 16.61
N ALA A 78 15.52 10.96 15.29
CA ALA A 78 15.40 9.80 14.42
C ALA A 78 16.64 8.88 14.50
N ALA A 79 17.85 9.45 14.56
CA ALA A 79 19.07 8.68 14.73
C ALA A 79 19.08 7.89 16.05
N ARG A 80 18.71 8.52 17.17
CA ARG A 80 18.62 7.84 18.47
C ARG A 80 17.56 6.75 18.48
N LEU A 81 16.36 7.04 17.96
CA LEU A 81 15.28 6.06 17.87
C LEU A 81 15.66 4.87 16.98
N MET A 82 16.53 5.04 15.99
CA MET A 82 17.04 3.91 15.20
C MET A 82 17.95 2.98 15.98
N GLU A 83 18.73 3.49 16.92
CA GLU A 83 19.57 2.67 17.80
C GLU A 83 18.73 1.89 18.81
N GLU A 84 17.65 2.51 19.29
CA GLU A 84 16.73 1.92 20.26
C GLU A 84 15.74 0.93 19.62
N GLY A 85 15.30 -0.03 20.43
CA GLY A 85 14.28 -1.01 20.02
C GLY A 85 12.86 -0.42 20.07
N PRO A 86 11.91 -0.96 19.26
CA PRO A 86 10.52 -0.51 19.33
C PRO A 86 9.90 -0.68 20.71
N GLY A 87 9.08 0.28 21.12
CA GLY A 87 8.32 0.25 22.38
C GLY A 87 9.03 0.85 23.59
N ARG A 88 10.33 1.17 23.51
CA ARG A 88 11.01 1.93 24.55
C ARG A 88 10.68 3.42 24.43
N VAL A 89 10.22 4.01 25.53
CA VAL A 89 10.09 5.47 25.64
C VAL A 89 11.48 6.07 25.87
N VAL A 90 11.85 7.02 25.01
CA VAL A 90 13.12 7.75 25.02
C VAL A 90 12.84 9.19 25.47
N PRO A 91 13.22 9.57 26.70
CA PRO A 91 13.17 10.95 27.17
C PRO A 91 14.09 11.85 26.35
N TYR A 92 13.66 13.08 26.07
CA TYR A 92 14.46 14.02 25.31
C TYR A 92 15.75 14.43 26.05
N GLY A 93 15.75 14.44 27.39
CA GLY A 93 16.95 14.69 28.18
C GLY A 93 18.13 13.77 27.82
N GLU A 94 17.87 12.50 27.48
CA GLU A 94 18.91 11.58 27.00
C GLU A 94 19.46 12.03 25.63
N VAL A 95 18.57 12.43 24.72
CA VAL A 95 18.93 12.89 23.36
C VAL A 95 19.75 14.18 23.40
N TRP A 96 19.36 15.16 24.23
CA TRP A 96 20.08 16.44 24.34
C TRP A 96 21.50 16.27 24.90
N ASN A 97 21.70 15.31 25.81
CA ASN A 97 22.98 15.06 26.44
C ASN A 97 23.92 14.26 25.52
N ASP A 98 23.40 13.23 24.84
CA ASP A 98 24.20 12.31 24.03
C ASP A 98 24.83 13.00 22.81
N PHE A 99 24.16 14.02 22.25
CA PHE A 99 24.61 14.70 21.02
C PHE A 99 25.17 16.11 21.23
N GLY A 100 25.28 16.61 22.48
CA GLY A 100 25.80 17.95 22.76
C GLY A 100 25.01 19.07 22.06
N LEU A 101 23.72 18.84 21.80
CA LEU A 101 22.90 19.66 20.88
C LEU A 101 22.76 21.12 21.30
N ARG A 102 22.95 21.43 22.59
CA ARG A 102 22.87 22.80 23.13
C ARG A 102 23.91 23.74 22.54
N ASN A 103 24.97 23.23 21.90
CA ASN A 103 26.03 24.02 21.26
C ASN A 103 25.93 23.99 19.73
N THR A 104 24.72 23.83 19.18
CA THR A 104 24.49 23.72 17.74
C THR A 104 23.61 24.84 17.21
N GLU A 105 23.76 25.15 15.91
CA GLU A 105 22.86 26.02 15.15
C GLU A 105 21.39 25.61 15.31
N PHE A 106 21.10 24.31 15.31
CA PHE A 106 19.74 23.80 15.51
C PHE A 106 19.14 24.25 16.84
N TYR A 107 19.93 24.23 17.92
CA TYR A 107 19.44 24.67 19.21
C TYR A 107 19.27 26.19 19.26
N ASP A 108 20.29 26.95 18.88
CA ASP A 108 20.28 28.41 19.02
C ASP A 108 19.29 29.10 18.08
N ASP A 109 19.20 28.63 16.83
CA ASP A 109 18.41 29.30 15.78
C ASP A 109 17.00 28.71 15.62
N TRP A 110 16.79 27.44 15.99
CA TRP A 110 15.49 26.78 15.79
C TRP A 110 14.78 26.41 17.11
N VAL A 111 15.44 25.73 18.05
CA VAL A 111 14.78 25.23 19.28
C VAL A 111 14.53 26.35 20.30
N ARG A 112 15.54 27.17 20.57
CA ARG A 112 15.49 28.22 21.60
C ARG A 112 14.41 29.28 21.30
N PRO A 113 14.23 29.79 20.07
CA PRO A 113 13.17 30.75 19.75
C PRO A 113 11.76 30.20 19.95
N GLN A 114 11.58 28.88 19.91
CA GLN A 114 10.28 28.21 20.11
C GLN A 114 9.92 28.00 21.60
N GLU A 115 10.45 28.85 22.48
CA GLU A 115 10.29 28.78 23.94
C GLU A 115 11.05 27.59 24.58
N ASP A 116 12.22 27.28 24.04
CA ASP A 116 13.16 26.28 24.58
C ASP A 116 12.50 24.90 24.74
N ILE A 117 12.05 24.31 23.62
CA ILE A 117 11.33 23.02 23.60
C ILE A 117 12.32 21.85 23.71
N ILE A 118 12.84 21.62 24.90
CA ILE A 118 13.81 20.55 25.18
C ILE A 118 13.25 19.39 25.99
N GLY A 119 12.07 19.54 26.57
CA GLY A 119 11.42 18.51 27.38
C GLY A 119 10.59 17.53 26.57
N GLY A 120 10.18 16.44 27.21
CA GLY A 120 9.27 15.45 26.63
C GLY A 120 9.92 14.11 26.32
N CYS A 121 9.27 13.33 25.45
CA CYS A 121 9.74 12.00 25.09
C CYS A 121 9.17 11.55 23.74
N SER A 122 9.85 10.57 23.14
CA SER A 122 9.40 9.86 21.95
C SER A 122 9.39 8.35 22.18
N VAL A 123 8.57 7.64 21.43
CA VAL A 123 8.59 6.18 21.37
C VAL A 123 8.62 5.73 19.93
N LEU A 124 9.51 4.78 19.65
CA LEU A 124 9.54 4.08 18.38
C LEU A 124 8.38 3.09 18.34
N LEU A 125 7.40 3.34 17.47
CA LEU A 125 6.26 2.45 17.28
C LEU A 125 6.63 1.29 16.36
N PHE A 126 7.28 1.57 15.24
CA PHE A 126 7.71 0.55 14.28
C PHE A 126 9.05 0.87 13.68
N LYS A 127 9.78 -0.19 13.35
CA LYS A 127 11.01 -0.13 12.58
C LYS A 127 10.96 -1.21 11.52
N GLN A 128 11.16 -0.82 10.26
CA GLN A 128 11.40 -1.75 9.16
C GLN A 128 12.66 -1.31 8.42
N GLU A 129 13.70 -2.14 8.49
CA GLU A 129 15.07 -1.81 8.03
C GLU A 129 15.56 -0.46 8.58
N LYS A 130 15.47 0.57 7.74
CA LYS A 130 15.95 1.94 7.97
C LYS A 130 14.81 2.95 7.92
N ARG A 131 13.57 2.50 8.07
CA ARG A 131 12.41 3.35 8.28
C ARG A 131 11.87 3.19 9.68
N LEU A 132 11.54 4.31 10.28
CA LEU A 132 10.93 4.36 11.59
C LEU A 132 9.60 5.10 11.54
N PHE A 133 8.69 4.69 12.42
CA PHE A 133 7.49 5.44 12.78
C PHE A 133 7.51 5.68 14.28
N ALA A 134 7.36 6.94 14.67
CA ALA A 134 7.48 7.33 16.07
C ALA A 134 6.35 8.26 16.48
N PHE A 135 6.00 8.14 17.75
CA PHE A 135 5.08 9.04 18.43
C PHE A 135 5.84 9.83 19.47
N SER A 136 5.72 11.15 19.39
CA SER A 136 6.50 12.10 20.19
C SER A 136 5.59 13.13 20.84
N GLY A 137 6.04 13.63 21.98
CA GLY A 137 5.55 14.89 22.54
C GLY A 137 6.69 15.72 23.05
N SER A 138 6.68 16.98 22.65
CA SER A 138 7.72 17.95 22.97
C SER A 138 7.16 18.99 23.93
N ILE A 139 7.94 19.34 24.94
CA ILE A 139 7.53 20.15 26.09
C ILE A 139 8.50 21.31 26.23
N ARG A 140 7.99 22.50 26.56
CA ARG A 140 8.84 23.65 26.88
C ARG A 140 9.61 23.37 28.16
N SER A 141 10.87 23.79 28.21
CA SER A 141 11.75 23.67 29.38
C SER A 141 11.07 24.08 30.69
N ARG A 142 10.37 25.22 30.68
CA ARG A 142 9.65 25.76 31.86
C ARG A 142 8.48 24.90 32.35
N ASP A 143 7.93 24.04 31.49
CA ASP A 143 6.75 23.21 31.78
C ASP A 143 7.15 21.74 32.06
N SER A 144 8.44 21.39 31.95
CA SER A 144 8.94 20.02 32.09
C SER A 144 8.60 19.38 33.44
N ASP A 145 8.78 20.10 34.54
CA ASP A 145 8.54 19.60 35.91
C ASP A 145 7.08 19.12 36.10
N GLN A 146 6.14 19.81 35.44
CA GLN A 146 4.71 19.50 35.54
C GLN A 146 4.28 18.43 34.53
N LEU A 147 4.78 18.49 33.30
CA LEU A 147 4.20 17.76 32.17
C LEU A 147 4.95 16.47 31.78
N GLU A 148 6.25 16.35 32.05
CA GLU A 148 7.03 15.21 31.54
C GLU A 148 6.59 13.87 32.11
N ARG A 149 6.41 13.76 33.43
CA ARG A 149 5.98 12.50 34.06
C ARG A 149 4.56 12.09 33.62
N PRO A 150 3.55 12.99 33.62
CA PRO A 150 2.24 12.67 33.05
C PRO A 150 2.32 12.25 31.59
N TRP A 151 3.12 12.94 30.77
CA TRP A 151 3.27 12.65 29.35
C TRP A 151 3.89 11.27 29.11
N GLN A 152 5.00 10.95 29.79
CA GLN A 152 5.65 9.63 29.68
C GLN A 152 4.70 8.48 30.02
N ARG A 153 3.82 8.66 31.01
CA ARG A 153 2.81 7.65 31.37
C ARG A 153 1.79 7.42 30.25
N ILE A 154 1.34 8.49 29.59
CA ILE A 154 0.42 8.41 28.45
C ILE A 154 1.09 7.71 27.27
N VAL A 155 2.31 8.13 26.92
CA VAL A 155 3.07 7.52 25.82
C VAL A 155 3.28 6.03 26.09
N THR A 156 3.72 5.66 27.29
CA THR A 156 3.92 4.25 27.68
C THR A 156 2.63 3.45 27.56
N TYR A 157 1.50 3.99 28.03
CA TYR A 157 0.20 3.33 27.95
C TYR A 157 -0.30 3.18 26.51
N LEU A 158 -0.17 4.22 25.68
CA LEU A 158 -0.67 4.23 24.31
C LEU A 158 0.20 3.41 23.34
N THR A 159 1.49 3.24 23.64
CA THR A 159 2.45 2.53 22.78
C THR A 159 1.94 1.16 22.27
N PRO A 160 1.51 0.21 23.12
CA PRO A 160 1.01 -1.08 22.63
C PRO A 160 -0.25 -0.94 21.76
N HIS A 161 -1.13 0.01 22.08
CA HIS A 161 -2.37 0.24 21.34
C HIS A 161 -2.13 0.88 19.97
N LEU A 162 -1.25 1.88 19.90
CA LEU A 162 -0.84 2.50 18.64
C LEU A 162 -0.22 1.45 17.73
N ARG A 163 0.69 0.62 18.26
CA ARG A 163 1.25 -0.49 17.51
C ARG A 163 0.17 -1.43 16.97
N GLN A 164 -0.70 -1.93 17.83
CA GLN A 164 -1.76 -2.83 17.38
C GLN A 164 -2.70 -2.18 16.37
N ALA A 165 -3.07 -0.91 16.56
CA ALA A 165 -3.92 -0.16 15.65
C ALA A 165 -3.31 -0.07 14.24
N PHE A 166 -2.02 0.22 14.14
CA PHE A 166 -1.29 0.25 12.88
C PHE A 166 -1.17 -1.14 12.23
N GLU A 167 -0.95 -2.20 13.00
CA GLU A 167 -0.95 -3.58 12.47
C GLU A 167 -2.31 -3.97 11.90
N VAL A 168 -3.40 -3.64 12.60
CA VAL A 168 -4.77 -3.87 12.15
C VAL A 168 -5.09 -3.09 10.88
N ALA A 169 -4.72 -1.80 10.84
CA ALA A 169 -4.91 -0.96 9.65
C ALA A 169 -4.17 -1.53 8.43
N ARG A 170 -2.92 -1.98 8.62
CA ARG A 170 -2.13 -2.61 7.56
C ARG A 170 -2.77 -3.91 7.07
N ALA A 171 -3.25 -4.76 7.98
CA ALA A 171 -3.93 -6.01 7.63
C ALA A 171 -5.23 -5.77 6.84
N LEU A 172 -6.03 -4.78 7.25
CA LEU A 172 -7.28 -4.42 6.56
C LEU A 172 -7.01 -3.80 5.19
N ALA A 173 -6.01 -2.92 5.07
CA ALA A 173 -5.59 -2.37 3.79
C ALA A 173 -5.13 -3.48 2.83
N GLY A 174 -4.36 -4.45 3.33
CA GLY A 174 -3.96 -5.64 2.58
C GLY A 174 -5.16 -6.48 2.10
N ALA A 175 -6.12 -6.74 2.98
CA ALA A 175 -7.32 -7.50 2.66
C ALA A 175 -8.22 -6.80 1.63
N GLU A 176 -8.35 -5.47 1.69
CA GLU A 176 -9.13 -4.71 0.70
C GLU A 176 -8.43 -4.69 -0.67
N LEU A 177 -7.09 -4.58 -0.70
CA LEU A 177 -6.30 -4.72 -1.93
C LEU A 177 -6.41 -6.12 -2.52
N GLU A 178 -6.33 -7.17 -1.70
CA GLU A 178 -6.57 -8.55 -2.13
C GLU A 178 -7.97 -8.71 -2.73
N LYS A 179 -8.99 -8.21 -2.03
CA LYS A 179 -10.38 -8.25 -2.52
C LYS A 179 -10.51 -7.59 -3.89
N LYS A 180 -9.94 -6.39 -4.09
CA LYS A 180 -9.91 -5.69 -5.37
C LYS A 180 -9.17 -6.48 -6.45
N ALA A 181 -8.03 -7.05 -6.11
CA ALA A 181 -7.26 -7.91 -7.01
C ALA A 181 -8.03 -9.16 -7.44
N MET A 182 -8.87 -9.68 -6.55
CA MET A 182 -9.58 -10.94 -6.73
C MET A 182 -10.94 -10.83 -7.43
N VAL A 183 -11.51 -9.63 -7.62
CA VAL A 183 -12.85 -9.42 -8.21
C VAL A 183 -13.03 -10.14 -9.55
N ASN A 184 -11.95 -10.34 -10.31
CA ASN A 184 -11.94 -10.97 -11.63
C ASN A 184 -11.02 -12.20 -11.72
N VAL A 185 -10.61 -12.76 -10.59
CA VAL A 185 -9.81 -13.98 -10.49
C VAL A 185 -10.75 -15.17 -10.30
N GLN A 186 -10.71 -16.14 -11.20
CA GLN A 186 -11.66 -17.26 -11.18
C GLN A 186 -11.34 -18.30 -10.11
N ASN A 187 -10.06 -18.48 -9.76
CA ASN A 187 -9.64 -19.36 -8.69
C ASN A 187 -8.86 -18.58 -7.60
N PRO A 188 -9.55 -17.77 -6.78
CA PRO A 188 -8.93 -16.98 -5.72
C PRO A 188 -8.04 -17.81 -4.79
N ALA A 189 -8.41 -19.07 -4.55
CA ALA A 189 -7.66 -19.98 -3.68
C ALA A 189 -6.30 -20.42 -4.24
N ARG A 190 -6.05 -20.26 -5.55
CA ARG A 190 -4.79 -20.64 -6.22
C ARG A 190 -4.02 -19.46 -6.81
N THR A 191 -4.50 -18.23 -6.61
CA THR A 191 -3.85 -17.03 -7.10
C THR A 191 -3.05 -16.34 -5.99
N GLY A 192 -1.75 -16.22 -6.21
CA GLY A 192 -0.87 -15.39 -5.38
C GLY A 192 -1.13 -13.92 -5.66
N CYS A 193 -1.39 -13.14 -4.61
CA CYS A 193 -1.57 -11.69 -4.67
C CYS A 193 -0.44 -11.03 -3.89
N LEU A 194 0.30 -10.14 -4.55
CA LEU A 194 1.42 -9.38 -4.00
C LEU A 194 1.19 -7.89 -4.25
N VAL A 195 1.42 -7.06 -3.24
CA VAL A 195 1.50 -5.61 -3.40
C VAL A 195 2.95 -5.22 -3.22
N VAL A 196 3.51 -4.53 -4.20
CA VAL A 196 4.92 -4.13 -4.18
C VAL A 196 5.11 -2.64 -4.37
N SER A 197 6.12 -2.12 -3.68
CA SER A 197 6.61 -0.76 -3.89
C SER A 197 7.44 -0.67 -5.17
N ARG A 198 7.83 0.56 -5.55
CA ARG A 198 8.65 0.82 -6.74
C ARG A 198 10.05 0.21 -6.67
N ASP A 199 10.61 0.06 -5.48
CA ASP A 199 11.91 -0.59 -5.21
C ASP A 199 11.80 -2.13 -5.06
N ARG A 200 10.67 -2.71 -5.47
CA ARG A 200 10.34 -4.15 -5.43
C ARG A 200 10.06 -4.71 -4.03
N ARG A 201 9.95 -3.88 -3.00
CA ARG A 201 9.66 -4.34 -1.63
C ARG A 201 8.24 -4.90 -1.57
N ILE A 202 8.07 -6.06 -0.93
CA ILE A 202 6.75 -6.67 -0.72
C ILE A 202 6.07 -5.97 0.45
N VAL A 203 4.97 -5.27 0.17
CA VAL A 203 4.15 -4.55 1.15
C VAL A 203 3.05 -5.47 1.70
N PHE A 204 2.51 -6.33 0.84
CA PHE A 204 1.50 -7.33 1.20
C PHE A 204 1.68 -8.59 0.33
N ALA A 205 1.43 -9.74 0.93
CA ALA A 205 1.33 -11.03 0.26
C ALA A 205 0.15 -11.79 0.86
N ASN A 206 -0.71 -12.38 0.03
CA ASN A 206 -1.72 -13.31 0.53
C ASN A 206 -1.10 -14.70 0.78
N ARG A 207 -1.86 -15.59 1.45
CA ARG A 207 -1.40 -16.96 1.78
C ARG A 207 -0.79 -17.70 0.59
N GLN A 208 -1.41 -17.57 -0.58
CA GLN A 208 -0.93 -18.26 -1.78
C GLN A 208 0.37 -17.66 -2.31
N ALA A 209 0.55 -16.34 -2.22
CA ALA A 209 1.82 -15.69 -2.53
C ALA A 209 2.92 -16.02 -1.52
N GLU A 210 2.59 -16.11 -0.22
CA GLU A 210 3.51 -16.58 0.82
C GLU A 210 4.01 -17.99 0.49
N ASN A 211 3.11 -18.93 0.17
CA ASN A 211 3.48 -20.28 -0.24
C ASN A 211 4.41 -20.30 -1.49
N MET A 212 4.19 -19.38 -2.44
CA MET A 212 5.05 -19.25 -3.63
C MET A 212 6.43 -18.68 -3.30
N LEU A 213 6.51 -17.76 -2.33
CA LEU A 213 7.78 -17.21 -1.85
C LEU A 213 8.57 -18.26 -1.06
N ASP A 214 7.88 -19.04 -0.23
CA ASP A 214 8.47 -20.11 0.57
C ASP A 214 9.01 -21.26 -0.29
N SER A 215 8.31 -21.62 -1.37
CA SER A 215 8.82 -22.63 -2.32
C SER A 215 10.04 -22.14 -3.07
N GLY A 216 10.12 -20.84 -3.36
CA GLY A 216 11.23 -20.22 -4.06
C GLY A 216 11.39 -20.66 -5.53
N GLU A 217 10.41 -21.38 -6.08
CA GLU A 217 10.44 -21.94 -7.45
C GLU A 217 10.19 -20.88 -8.51
N LEU A 218 9.26 -19.95 -8.25
CA LEU A 218 8.82 -18.93 -9.20
C LEU A 218 9.24 -17.52 -8.76
N VAL A 219 8.95 -17.20 -7.51
CA VAL A 219 9.30 -15.93 -6.88
C VAL A 219 10.06 -16.19 -5.58
N ARG A 220 10.91 -15.25 -5.20
CA ARG A 220 11.70 -15.27 -3.97
C ARG A 220 11.62 -13.92 -3.30
N SER A 221 11.85 -13.91 -1.99
CA SER A 221 12.17 -12.69 -1.24
C SER A 221 13.66 -12.72 -0.89
N ASP A 222 14.34 -11.60 -1.06
CA ASP A 222 15.69 -11.45 -0.51
C ASP A 222 15.66 -11.09 0.98
N PHE A 223 16.83 -10.97 1.60
CA PHE A 223 16.96 -10.57 3.00
C PHE A 223 16.37 -9.19 3.33
N ARG A 224 16.04 -8.38 2.31
CA ARG A 224 15.41 -7.06 2.40
C ARG A 224 13.92 -7.09 2.02
N GLN A 225 13.31 -8.28 1.97
CA GLN A 225 11.90 -8.47 1.57
C GLN A 225 11.59 -7.91 0.17
N ARG A 226 12.57 -7.90 -0.73
CA ARG A 226 12.35 -7.52 -2.14
C ARG A 226 11.94 -8.73 -2.95
N LEU A 227 10.91 -8.54 -3.76
CA LEU A 227 10.42 -9.53 -4.71
C LEU A 227 11.44 -9.72 -5.84
N LEU A 228 11.80 -10.98 -6.05
CA LEU A 228 12.64 -11.43 -7.14
C LEU A 228 11.92 -12.54 -7.88
N PHE A 229 12.02 -12.58 -9.21
CA PHE A 229 11.71 -13.81 -9.95
C PHE A 229 12.90 -14.76 -9.88
N ALA A 230 12.64 -16.06 -9.75
CA ALA A 230 13.68 -17.08 -9.73
C ALA A 230 14.46 -17.15 -11.06
N ASP A 231 13.77 -16.87 -12.18
CA ASP A 231 14.39 -16.72 -13.50
C ASP A 231 14.93 -15.28 -13.69
N PRO A 232 16.24 -15.11 -13.97
CA PRO A 232 16.85 -13.80 -14.18
C PRO A 232 16.21 -12.98 -15.32
N THR A 233 15.69 -13.63 -16.36
CA THR A 233 15.03 -12.99 -17.50
C THR A 233 13.75 -12.30 -17.06
N TRP A 234 12.93 -13.00 -16.28
CA TRP A 234 11.69 -12.45 -15.74
C TRP A 234 11.95 -11.40 -14.66
N ASP A 235 13.01 -11.57 -13.86
CA ASP A 235 13.41 -10.57 -12.86
C ASP A 235 13.88 -9.25 -13.50
N GLN A 236 14.67 -9.33 -14.57
CA GLN A 236 15.09 -8.15 -15.32
C GLN A 236 13.88 -7.43 -15.92
N ARG A 237 12.92 -8.20 -16.48
CA ARG A 237 11.71 -7.64 -17.08
C ARG A 237 10.79 -7.00 -16.04
N LEU A 238 10.64 -7.61 -14.87
CA LEU A 238 9.96 -7.00 -13.72
C LEU A 238 10.63 -5.67 -13.36
N GLY A 239 11.96 -5.65 -13.28
CA GLY A 239 12.74 -4.43 -13.04
C GLY A 239 12.44 -3.30 -14.01
N GLN A 240 12.41 -3.59 -15.31
CA GLN A 240 12.09 -2.61 -16.34
C GLN A 240 10.66 -2.07 -16.21
N ILE A 241 9.70 -2.94 -15.89
CA ILE A 241 8.30 -2.57 -15.69
C ILE A 241 8.17 -1.64 -14.48
N LEU A 242 8.72 -2.02 -13.34
CA LEU A 242 8.60 -1.24 -12.09
C LEU A 242 9.39 0.09 -12.15
N ALA A 243 10.49 0.13 -12.91
CA ALA A 243 11.26 1.35 -13.16
C ALA A 243 10.54 2.35 -14.10
N SER A 244 9.52 1.92 -14.84
CA SER A 244 8.75 2.80 -15.73
C SER A 244 8.00 3.86 -14.92
N ARG A 245 8.25 5.14 -15.24
CA ARG A 245 7.52 6.29 -14.65
C ARG A 245 6.07 6.41 -15.13
N ILE A 246 5.71 5.74 -16.22
CA ILE A 246 4.44 5.94 -16.96
C ILE A 246 3.71 4.60 -17.10
N LEU A 247 3.76 3.73 -16.09
CA LEU A 247 2.88 2.56 -16.11
C LEU A 247 1.45 3.03 -15.81
N THR A 248 0.72 3.40 -16.86
CA THR A 248 -0.70 3.77 -16.79
C THR A 248 -1.61 2.60 -17.11
N THR A 249 -1.05 1.53 -17.69
CA THR A 249 -1.78 0.34 -18.11
C THR A 249 -1.22 -0.93 -17.45
N PRO A 250 -2.10 -1.88 -17.07
CA PRO A 250 -1.65 -3.17 -16.56
C PRO A 250 -0.84 -3.93 -17.60
N GLN A 251 0.25 -4.58 -17.15
CA GLN A 251 1.05 -5.49 -17.96
C GLN A 251 0.77 -6.94 -17.59
N THR A 252 0.90 -7.84 -18.56
CA THR A 252 0.77 -9.28 -18.34
C THR A 252 2.03 -9.97 -18.85
N LEU A 253 2.68 -10.71 -17.97
CA LEU A 253 3.83 -11.55 -18.25
C LEU A 253 3.37 -13.01 -18.25
N ARG A 254 3.64 -13.70 -19.36
CA ARG A 254 3.45 -15.15 -19.45
C ARG A 254 4.79 -15.81 -19.11
N LEU A 255 4.91 -16.27 -17.89
CA LEU A 255 6.10 -16.87 -17.31
C LEU A 255 6.21 -18.31 -17.81
N LEU A 256 7.01 -18.47 -18.86
CA LEU A 256 7.39 -19.76 -19.42
C LEU A 256 8.62 -20.23 -18.65
N ASN A 257 8.43 -21.16 -17.74
CA ASN A 257 9.52 -21.89 -17.07
C ASN A 257 9.50 -23.35 -17.58
N ASP A 258 10.52 -24.15 -17.27
CA ASP A 258 10.53 -25.62 -17.48
C ASP A 258 9.46 -26.39 -16.67
N LEU A 259 8.48 -25.66 -16.12
CA LEU A 259 7.36 -26.21 -15.37
C LEU A 259 6.28 -26.76 -16.33
N PRO A 260 5.52 -27.79 -15.92
CA PRO A 260 4.52 -28.43 -16.77
C PRO A 260 3.42 -27.49 -17.28
N THR A 261 3.19 -26.38 -16.56
CA THR A 261 2.13 -25.41 -16.84
C THR A 261 2.67 -23.98 -16.71
N PRO A 262 2.47 -23.11 -17.72
CA PRO A 262 2.94 -21.72 -17.64
C PRO A 262 2.22 -20.95 -16.52
N PHE A 263 2.90 -19.97 -15.95
CA PHE A 263 2.27 -19.03 -15.02
C PHE A 263 1.97 -17.71 -15.74
N ILE A 264 0.90 -17.04 -15.32
CA ILE A 264 0.55 -15.69 -15.76
C ILE A 264 0.73 -14.77 -14.56
N CYS A 265 1.63 -13.80 -14.70
CA CYS A 265 1.81 -12.69 -13.78
C CYS A 265 1.20 -11.43 -14.38
N ARG A 266 0.21 -10.83 -13.72
CA ARG A 266 -0.37 -9.54 -14.12
C ARG A 266 0.10 -8.49 -13.15
N ILE A 267 0.62 -7.38 -13.67
CA ILE A 267 1.18 -6.27 -12.92
C ILE A 267 0.31 -5.05 -13.23
N ALA A 268 -0.41 -4.55 -12.24
CA ALA A 268 -1.25 -3.38 -12.37
C ALA A 268 -0.66 -2.22 -11.55
N PRO A 269 -0.58 -1.00 -12.11
CA PRO A 269 -0.28 0.17 -11.29
C PRO A 269 -1.45 0.40 -10.32
N LEU A 270 -1.15 0.76 -9.07
CA LEU A 270 -2.14 1.22 -8.11
C LEU A 270 -2.22 2.75 -8.23
N GLY A 271 -3.38 3.28 -8.64
CA GLY A 271 -3.63 4.72 -8.63
C GLY A 271 -3.82 5.25 -7.21
N SER A 272 -3.52 6.54 -6.98
CA SER A 272 -3.82 7.23 -5.72
C SER A 272 -5.31 7.15 -5.35
N ASP A 273 -6.20 7.13 -6.34
CA ASP A 273 -7.65 7.04 -6.15
C ASP A 273 -8.15 5.60 -5.91
N ASP A 274 -7.45 4.58 -6.43
CA ASP A 274 -7.82 3.17 -6.26
C ASP A 274 -7.65 2.70 -4.83
N LEU A 275 -6.84 3.40 -4.03
CA LEU A 275 -6.68 3.16 -2.61
C LEU A 275 -7.86 3.69 -1.79
N GLY A 276 -8.81 4.41 -2.41
CA GLY A 276 -9.87 5.11 -1.71
C GLY A 276 -9.31 6.17 -0.77
N THR A 277 -10.11 7.15 -0.42
CA THR A 277 -9.82 8.19 0.58
C THR A 277 -9.61 7.66 2.02
N ARG A 278 -9.21 6.39 2.21
CA ARG A 278 -9.19 5.70 3.51
C ARG A 278 -8.04 4.72 3.76
N SER A 279 -7.27 4.35 2.75
CA SER A 279 -6.23 3.35 2.97
C SER A 279 -4.94 4.05 3.26
N SER A 280 -4.46 3.91 4.49
CA SER A 280 -3.14 4.32 4.95
C SER A 280 -2.07 4.48 3.83
N GLY A 281 -2.05 5.48 2.94
CA GLY A 281 -0.91 5.83 2.09
C GLY A 281 0.35 6.09 2.92
N MET A 282 0.17 6.09 4.22
CA MET A 282 -0.34 7.32 4.84
C MET A 282 0.48 7.58 6.05
N LEU A 283 1.15 6.56 6.60
CA LEU A 283 2.11 6.76 7.67
C LEU A 283 3.40 7.33 7.11
N PHE A 284 3.30 8.10 6.04
CA PHE A 284 4.29 9.02 5.57
C PHE A 284 5.27 8.33 4.57
N GLY A 285 5.45 8.86 3.35
CA GLY A 285 5.74 8.15 2.11
C GLY A 285 7.20 7.96 1.63
N ARG A 286 7.46 6.75 1.10
CA ARG A 286 8.36 6.37 -0.03
C ARG A 286 8.17 4.90 -0.45
N GLU A 287 7.43 4.10 0.32
CA GLU A 287 6.92 2.75 -0.01
C GLU A 287 5.41 2.82 -0.31
N GLU A 288 4.99 3.81 -1.09
CA GLU A 288 3.61 3.77 -1.59
C GLU A 288 3.43 2.46 -2.38
N PRO A 289 2.38 1.67 -2.11
CA PRO A 289 2.07 0.51 -2.89
C PRO A 289 1.85 0.98 -4.34
N CYS A 290 2.83 0.71 -5.20
CA CYS A 290 2.83 1.22 -6.56
C CYS A 290 2.21 0.21 -7.52
N PHE A 291 2.34 -1.09 -7.20
CA PHE A 291 1.96 -2.15 -8.11
C PHE A 291 1.29 -3.29 -7.37
N LEU A 292 0.20 -3.77 -7.95
CA LEU A 292 -0.49 -4.99 -7.60
C LEU A 292 -0.09 -6.09 -8.57
N LEU A 293 0.39 -7.22 -8.05
CA LEU A 293 0.79 -8.39 -8.81
C LEU A 293 -0.14 -9.55 -8.49
N THR A 294 -0.68 -10.18 -9.53
CA THR A 294 -1.41 -11.44 -9.42
C THR A 294 -0.69 -12.51 -10.20
N ILE A 295 -0.41 -13.64 -9.56
CA ILE A 295 0.31 -14.78 -10.13
C ILE A 295 -0.59 -16.01 -10.05
N SER A 296 -0.86 -16.63 -11.20
CA SER A 296 -1.73 -17.81 -11.30
C SER A 296 -1.26 -18.73 -12.42
N GLN A 297 -1.62 -20.01 -12.38
CA GLN A 297 -1.33 -20.91 -13.49
C GLN A 297 -2.22 -20.56 -14.70
N GLU A 298 -1.71 -20.75 -15.92
CA GLU A 298 -2.43 -20.40 -17.15
C GLU A 298 -3.77 -21.11 -17.28
N HIS A 299 -3.90 -22.33 -16.74
CA HIS A 299 -5.15 -23.09 -16.70
C HIS A 299 -6.19 -22.53 -15.72
N ASP A 300 -5.77 -21.71 -14.74
CA ASP A 300 -6.65 -21.02 -13.79
C ASP A 300 -7.11 -19.65 -14.33
N VAL A 301 -6.61 -19.22 -15.50
CA VAL A 301 -7.08 -18.04 -16.23
C VAL A 301 -8.05 -18.49 -17.31
N PRO A 302 -9.35 -18.11 -17.25
CA PRO A 302 -10.29 -18.59 -18.24
C PRO A 302 -9.92 -18.06 -19.63
N ASP A 303 -10.07 -18.95 -20.61
CA ASP A 303 -10.33 -18.54 -21.98
C ASP A 303 -11.50 -17.54 -21.96
N ILE A 304 -11.34 -16.43 -22.68
CA ILE A 304 -12.34 -15.37 -22.78
C ILE A 304 -13.71 -15.96 -23.19
N GLY A 305 -13.70 -17.07 -23.92
CA GLY A 305 -14.88 -17.88 -24.22
C GLY A 305 -15.68 -18.31 -22.98
N GLU A 306 -15.06 -18.84 -21.93
CA GLU A 306 -15.78 -19.26 -20.72
C GLU A 306 -16.37 -18.08 -19.96
N ARG A 307 -15.65 -16.96 -19.87
CA ARG A 307 -16.18 -15.76 -19.22
C ARG A 307 -17.40 -15.21 -19.95
N LEU A 308 -17.37 -15.20 -21.28
CA LEU A 308 -18.50 -14.81 -22.10
C LEU A 308 -19.72 -15.73 -21.88
N ARG A 309 -19.48 -17.04 -21.75
CA ARG A 309 -20.54 -18.01 -21.44
C ARG A 309 -21.17 -17.76 -20.08
N ASN A 310 -20.35 -17.61 -19.04
CA ASN A 310 -20.85 -17.43 -17.67
C ASN A 310 -21.55 -16.09 -17.49
N ARG A 311 -21.04 -15.01 -18.12
CA ARG A 311 -21.61 -13.67 -17.98
C ARG A 311 -22.92 -13.47 -18.76
N PHE A 312 -23.02 -14.05 -19.95
CA PHE A 312 -24.13 -13.78 -20.89
C PHE A 312 -24.96 -15.02 -21.23
N GLY A 313 -24.73 -16.15 -20.56
CA GLY A 313 -25.46 -17.40 -20.86
C GLY A 313 -25.22 -17.93 -22.27
N LEU A 314 -24.04 -17.65 -22.85
CA LEU A 314 -23.69 -18.14 -24.18
C LEU A 314 -23.42 -19.64 -24.15
N THR A 315 -23.79 -20.31 -25.23
CA THR A 315 -23.35 -21.68 -25.51
C THR A 315 -21.88 -21.69 -25.96
N PRO A 316 -21.19 -22.84 -25.93
CA PRO A 316 -19.81 -22.95 -26.43
C PRO A 316 -19.64 -22.43 -27.86
N HIS A 317 -20.62 -22.72 -28.72
CA HIS A 317 -20.61 -22.35 -30.13
C HIS A 317 -20.85 -20.84 -30.33
N GLU A 318 -21.72 -20.22 -29.54
CA GLU A 318 -21.95 -18.77 -29.58
C GLU A 318 -20.72 -18.00 -29.07
N ALA A 319 -20.07 -18.48 -28.00
CA ALA A 319 -18.86 -17.86 -27.47
C ALA A 319 -17.70 -17.88 -28.48
N GLN A 320 -17.50 -18.99 -29.20
CA GLN A 320 -16.52 -19.04 -30.29
C GLN A 320 -16.81 -18.03 -31.40
N VAL A 321 -18.08 -17.90 -31.82
CA VAL A 321 -18.47 -16.92 -32.85
C VAL A 321 -18.21 -15.49 -32.39
N VAL A 322 -18.52 -15.17 -31.13
CA VAL A 322 -18.24 -13.88 -30.51
C VAL A 322 -16.74 -13.57 -30.47
N LEU A 323 -15.90 -14.56 -30.14
CA LEU A 323 -14.45 -14.43 -30.16
C LEU A 323 -13.94 -14.13 -31.57
N HIS A 324 -14.40 -14.87 -32.59
CA HIS A 324 -13.99 -14.64 -33.97
C HIS A 324 -14.43 -13.26 -34.50
N ILE A 325 -15.64 -12.79 -34.18
CA ILE A 325 -16.08 -11.43 -34.49
C ILE A 325 -15.16 -10.39 -33.81
N SER A 326 -14.81 -10.62 -32.55
CA SER A 326 -13.91 -9.72 -31.81
C SER A 326 -12.52 -9.62 -32.44
N SER A 327 -12.11 -10.65 -33.19
CA SER A 327 -10.87 -10.69 -33.96
C SER A 327 -11.00 -10.11 -35.37
N GLY A 328 -12.16 -9.58 -35.75
CA GLY A 328 -12.39 -8.92 -37.04
C GLY A 328 -12.83 -9.84 -38.18
N LEU A 329 -13.15 -11.11 -37.89
CA LEU A 329 -13.58 -12.06 -38.92
C LEU A 329 -15.03 -11.85 -39.35
N LEU A 330 -15.28 -11.99 -40.64
CA LEU A 330 -16.61 -11.93 -41.26
C LEU A 330 -17.34 -13.27 -41.14
N ALA A 331 -18.67 -13.25 -41.17
CA ALA A 331 -19.49 -14.46 -41.03
C ALA A 331 -19.16 -15.57 -42.05
N LYS A 332 -18.67 -15.21 -43.24
CA LYS A 332 -18.22 -16.16 -44.26
C LYS A 332 -16.93 -16.88 -43.83
N GLU A 333 -15.94 -16.13 -43.36
CA GLU A 333 -14.65 -16.66 -42.89
C GLU A 333 -14.87 -17.55 -41.65
N ILE A 334 -15.75 -17.13 -40.73
CA ILE A 334 -16.12 -17.93 -39.55
C ILE A 334 -16.78 -19.26 -39.97
N SER A 335 -17.58 -19.24 -41.03
CA SER A 335 -18.25 -20.44 -41.55
C SER A 335 -17.25 -21.45 -42.13
N GLU A 336 -16.23 -20.95 -42.83
CA GLU A 336 -15.14 -21.74 -43.40
C GLU A 336 -14.26 -22.35 -42.30
N ILE A 337 -13.89 -21.57 -41.28
CA ILE A 337 -13.10 -22.03 -40.13
C ILE A 337 -13.82 -23.15 -39.36
N ARG A 338 -15.14 -23.04 -39.21
CA ARG A 338 -15.93 -23.95 -38.36
C ARG A 338 -16.57 -25.11 -39.12
N GLY A 339 -16.42 -25.18 -40.45
CA GLY A 339 -17.07 -26.18 -41.28
C GLY A 339 -18.60 -26.14 -41.20
N THR A 340 -19.20 -24.96 -41.04
CA THR A 340 -20.66 -24.77 -40.92
C THR A 340 -21.19 -23.82 -41.99
N SER A 341 -22.52 -23.77 -42.18
CA SER A 341 -23.11 -22.84 -43.15
C SER A 341 -23.05 -21.38 -42.68
N VAL A 342 -22.91 -20.43 -43.61
CA VAL A 342 -22.98 -18.98 -43.32
C VAL A 342 -24.30 -18.62 -42.62
N HIS A 343 -25.39 -19.29 -42.96
CA HIS A 343 -26.70 -19.09 -42.34
C HIS A 343 -26.68 -19.49 -40.85
N THR A 344 -26.07 -20.63 -40.53
CA THR A 344 -25.88 -21.10 -39.14
C THR A 344 -25.06 -20.12 -38.33
N VAL A 345 -23.96 -19.60 -38.89
CA VAL A 345 -23.13 -18.59 -38.24
C VAL A 345 -23.93 -17.32 -37.99
N ARG A 346 -24.66 -16.79 -38.99
CA ARG A 346 -25.50 -15.59 -38.82
C ARG A 346 -26.56 -15.75 -37.72
N ASN A 347 -27.20 -16.92 -37.62
CA ASN A 347 -28.15 -17.20 -36.55
C ASN A 347 -27.47 -17.23 -35.18
N GLN A 348 -26.27 -17.83 -35.06
CA GLN A 348 -25.49 -17.82 -33.82
C GLN A 348 -25.03 -16.41 -33.43
N ILE A 349 -24.69 -15.55 -34.40
CA ILE A 349 -24.38 -14.14 -34.16
C ILE A 349 -25.60 -13.42 -33.61
N HIS A 350 -26.76 -13.59 -34.24
CA HIS A 350 -28.01 -12.97 -33.79
C HIS A 350 -28.39 -13.41 -32.37
N ASN A 351 -28.30 -14.70 -32.08
CA ASN A 351 -28.60 -15.24 -30.76
C ASN A 351 -27.61 -14.75 -29.70
N ALA A 352 -26.31 -14.71 -30.02
CA ALA A 352 -25.30 -14.14 -29.12
C ALA A 352 -25.53 -12.65 -28.87
N MET A 353 -25.84 -11.86 -29.90
CA MET A 353 -26.18 -10.43 -29.77
C MET A 353 -27.41 -10.22 -28.89
N SER A 354 -28.45 -11.05 -29.05
CA SER A 354 -29.65 -11.01 -28.22
C SER A 354 -29.35 -11.33 -26.76
N LYS A 355 -28.52 -12.35 -26.49
CA LYS A 355 -28.12 -12.74 -25.13
C LYS A 355 -27.18 -11.75 -24.46
N MET A 356 -26.38 -11.05 -25.25
CA MET A 356 -25.49 -9.98 -24.78
C MET A 356 -26.17 -8.60 -24.74
N GLU A 357 -27.45 -8.52 -25.13
CA GLU A 357 -28.26 -7.29 -25.19
C GLU A 357 -27.63 -6.16 -26.03
N VAL A 358 -26.93 -6.52 -27.11
CA VAL A 358 -26.27 -5.56 -28.02
C VAL A 358 -26.99 -5.45 -29.35
N ARG A 359 -26.94 -4.25 -29.95
CA ARG A 359 -27.60 -3.98 -31.25
C ARG A 359 -26.62 -3.98 -32.42
N ARG A 360 -25.32 -3.77 -32.17
CA ARG A 360 -24.28 -3.75 -33.21
C ARG A 360 -23.11 -4.66 -32.86
N GLN A 361 -22.54 -5.31 -33.87
CA GLN A 361 -21.36 -6.17 -33.70
C GLN A 361 -20.14 -5.41 -33.15
N SER A 362 -20.01 -4.11 -33.44
CA SER A 362 -18.97 -3.27 -32.87
C SER A 362 -19.06 -3.16 -31.34
N GLU A 363 -20.24 -3.34 -30.75
CA GLU A 363 -20.42 -3.36 -29.30
C GLU A 363 -19.89 -4.66 -28.70
N ILE A 364 -20.02 -5.79 -29.40
CA ILE A 364 -19.38 -7.06 -29.03
C ILE A 364 -17.87 -6.86 -28.94
N VAL A 365 -17.26 -6.22 -29.94
CA VAL A 365 -15.81 -5.97 -29.97
C VAL A 365 -15.39 -5.18 -28.72
N ARG A 366 -16.13 -4.13 -28.34
CA ARG A 366 -15.86 -3.36 -27.12
C ARG A 366 -16.01 -4.19 -25.84
N ILE A 367 -17.09 -4.97 -25.71
CA ILE A 367 -17.33 -5.80 -24.53
C ILE A 367 -16.22 -6.83 -24.38
N VAL A 368 -15.85 -7.51 -25.46
CA VAL A 368 -14.78 -8.51 -25.43
C VAL A 368 -13.42 -7.84 -25.11
N ALA A 369 -13.16 -6.65 -25.66
CA ALA A 369 -11.95 -5.88 -25.33
C ALA A 369 -11.92 -5.43 -23.86
N ALA A 370 -13.04 -4.98 -23.31
CA ALA A 370 -13.16 -4.64 -21.89
C ALA A 370 -13.01 -5.89 -21.00
N MET A 371 -13.59 -7.02 -21.39
CA MET A 371 -13.43 -8.28 -20.64
C MET A 371 -11.99 -8.78 -20.68
N ARG A 372 -11.24 -8.57 -21.76
CA ARG A 372 -9.79 -8.86 -21.79
C ARG A 372 -9.01 -8.03 -20.75
N ASN A 373 -9.56 -6.92 -20.27
CA ASN A 373 -8.94 -6.01 -19.31
C ASN A 373 -9.73 -5.89 -17.98
N PRO A 374 -9.47 -6.76 -16.98
CA PRO A 374 -10.25 -6.85 -15.74
C PRO A 374 -10.12 -5.68 -14.75
N LEU A 375 -9.44 -4.59 -15.13
CA LEU A 375 -9.21 -3.41 -14.27
C LEU A 375 -9.91 -2.14 -14.79
N LEU A 376 -10.69 -2.25 -15.87
CA LEU A 376 -11.53 -1.16 -16.40
C LEU A 376 -13.02 -1.30 -16.00
N GLN A 377 -13.34 -2.12 -14.99
CA GLN A 377 -14.71 -2.37 -14.54
C GLN A 377 -14.90 -2.08 -13.06
#